data_AF-A0A960V8I8-F1
#
_entry.id   AF-A0A960V8I8-F1
#
_cell.length_a   1.000
_cell.length_b   1.000
_cell.length_c   1.000
_cell.angle_alpha   90.00
_cell.angle_beta   90.00
_cell.angle_gamma   90.00
#
_symmetry.space_group_name_H-M   'P 1'
#
loop_
_entity.id
_entity.type
_entity.pdbx_description
1 polymer ?
#
loop_
_entity_poly.entity_id
_entity_poly.type
_entity_poly.pdbx_seq_one_letter_code
_entity_poly.pdbx_strand_id
1 'polypeptide(L)'
;METKTPINLIKKLLGLFLIFTSISFCTPSIDYNTLEYINYIELSKLVTNSTTTTSTSNSTTPLTITYTNLSLVLNANTTMTNEVPTLTTNISSCTSSPALPTGLSLDSVTCTISGTPTVPQVATSYTITASNDVESATATILISVNAAPVFAVGYPGTILSFTQNGTISAQTPIITGGTVSTCSASLPPGLTINSTTCEITGTPTSASSAANYPITVTSTTGITLNISLNITVWEAAPSGLVYTGSPFIFNEAQDIGVITPSVTGNVTNCVSVPTLTAGLTIDPTTCKISGTPTTYHSATNFSITASNSGGSISTSIMITVNENIRKRIFVTSVGYVPGTDFNSASTADTKCNSAPNKPIGGTYKALISDLTRVASLSPNAGDGQTGWVLKPNTTYYKADGVTAVGTTNANALFITNFITPIFTNSKYWTGMNVDWTQKAGSNCSNWTSPTSTSSCGNASLGTPAALLDNWGSVTCGAAQQLLCVEQ
;
A
#
# COMPACT_ATOMS: atom_id res chain seq x y z
N MET A 1 -34.49 -9.82 12.16
CA MET A 1 -34.77 -11.03 11.35
C MET A 1 -33.81 -12.10 11.84
N GLU A 2 -34.34 -13.28 12.19
CA GLU A 2 -33.50 -14.43 12.51
C GLU A 2 -32.93 -15.06 11.24
N THR A 3 -31.65 -15.48 11.26
CA THR A 3 -31.18 -16.63 10.49
C THR A 3 -30.14 -17.39 11.30
N LYS A 4 -30.50 -18.58 11.78
CA LYS A 4 -29.60 -19.57 12.37
C LYS A 4 -28.74 -20.22 11.28
N THR A 5 -27.49 -20.57 11.57
CA THR A 5 -26.85 -21.89 11.32
C THR A 5 -25.44 -21.94 11.96
N PRO A 6 -24.85 -23.13 12.26
CA PRO A 6 -24.35 -23.33 13.61
C PRO A 6 -22.97 -24.01 13.76
N ILE A 7 -22.55 -24.16 15.03
CA ILE A 7 -21.65 -25.19 15.59
C ILE A 7 -20.22 -25.25 15.01
N ASN A 8 -19.24 -24.96 15.87
CA ASN A 8 -18.21 -25.97 16.12
C ASN A 8 -17.82 -26.05 17.60
N LEU A 9 -17.52 -27.27 18.04
CA LEU A 9 -17.52 -27.71 19.44
C LEU A 9 -16.09 -27.78 20.00
N ILE A 10 -15.81 -27.25 21.20
CA ILE A 10 -14.62 -27.65 21.99
C ILE A 10 -14.74 -27.27 23.48
N LYS A 11 -14.28 -28.21 24.34
CA LYS A 11 -13.85 -28.12 25.76
C LYS A 11 -14.87 -28.14 26.92
N LYS A 12 -14.54 -29.07 27.85
CA LYS A 12 -14.83 -29.17 29.29
C LYS A 12 -16.24 -29.62 29.71
N LEU A 13 -16.28 -30.67 30.55
CA LEU A 13 -16.35 -30.43 32.00
C LEU A 13 -15.70 -31.56 32.83
N LEU A 14 -15.55 -31.31 34.13
CA LEU A 14 -14.76 -32.08 35.10
C LEU A 14 -15.67 -32.50 36.27
N GLY A 15 -15.60 -33.78 36.68
CA GLY A 15 -15.65 -34.22 38.09
C GLY A 15 -16.96 -34.32 38.89
N LEU A 16 -16.97 -35.29 39.83
CA LEU A 16 -17.75 -35.43 41.08
C LEU A 16 -19.28 -35.71 40.98
N PHE A 17 -19.93 -36.49 41.87
CA PHE A 17 -19.51 -37.49 42.88
C PHE A 17 -20.77 -38.21 43.50
N LEU A 18 -20.64 -39.48 43.95
CA LEU A 18 -21.40 -40.17 45.04
C LEU A 18 -22.91 -40.55 44.90
N ILE A 19 -23.52 -41.57 45.57
CA ILE A 19 -23.19 -42.94 46.12
C ILE A 19 -24.55 -43.75 46.11
N PHE A 20 -24.47 -45.07 46.32
CA PHE A 20 -25.50 -46.04 46.80
C PHE A 20 -26.29 -46.78 45.69
N THR A 21 -26.54 -48.10 45.76
CA THR A 21 -26.36 -49.09 46.86
C THR A 21 -25.99 -50.49 46.32
N SER A 22 -25.44 -51.34 47.18
CA SER A 22 -25.06 -52.75 46.96
C SER A 22 -26.19 -53.78 47.12
N ILE A 23 -26.03 -54.99 46.56
CA ILE A 23 -26.28 -56.33 47.20
C ILE A 23 -25.66 -57.45 46.32
N SER A 24 -25.43 -58.65 46.88
CA SER A 24 -24.43 -59.65 46.43
C SER A 24 -24.94 -61.11 46.41
N PHE A 25 -24.12 -62.02 45.85
CA PHE A 25 -24.20 -63.52 45.83
C PHE A 25 -25.20 -64.15 44.84
N CYS A 26 -25.01 -65.36 44.27
CA CYS A 26 -24.02 -66.43 44.54
C CYS A 26 -23.66 -67.27 43.28
N THR A 27 -22.67 -68.16 43.43
CA THR A 27 -22.18 -69.26 42.53
C THR A 27 -23.05 -70.55 42.70
N PRO A 28 -22.81 -71.76 42.11
CA PRO A 28 -21.56 -72.31 41.54
C PRO A 28 -21.62 -73.27 40.31
N SER A 29 -20.44 -73.76 39.92
CA SER A 29 -20.21 -74.92 39.01
C SER A 29 -19.87 -76.20 39.80
N ILE A 30 -19.95 -77.36 39.13
CA ILE A 30 -19.44 -78.66 39.61
C ILE A 30 -18.60 -79.31 38.48
N ASP A 31 -17.58 -80.08 38.86
CA ASP A 31 -16.53 -80.68 38.02
C ASP A 31 -16.47 -82.23 38.24
N TYR A 32 -15.66 -82.93 37.42
CA TYR A 32 -14.96 -84.24 37.59
C TYR A 32 -15.09 -85.20 36.38
N ASN A 33 -14.02 -85.40 35.59
CA ASN A 33 -13.06 -86.52 35.79
C ASN A 33 -12.03 -86.77 34.65
N THR A 34 -11.01 -87.56 34.99
CA THR A 34 -9.73 -87.84 34.28
C THR A 34 -9.51 -89.36 34.04
N LEU A 35 -8.55 -89.92 33.27
CA LEU A 35 -7.38 -89.44 32.50
C LEU A 35 -6.91 -90.53 31.47
N GLU A 36 -5.72 -90.34 30.87
CA GLU A 36 -4.75 -91.36 30.41
C GLU A 36 -4.84 -92.05 29.02
N TYR A 37 -3.76 -92.76 28.67
CA TYR A 37 -3.12 -92.87 27.33
C TYR A 37 -2.56 -94.32 27.09
N ILE A 38 -2.01 -94.59 25.88
CA ILE A 38 -1.05 -95.69 25.49
C ILE A 38 -1.51 -96.77 24.46
N ASN A 39 -0.87 -96.74 23.28
CA ASN A 39 -0.37 -97.77 22.31
C ASN A 39 -1.12 -99.07 21.85
N TYR A 40 -1.32 -99.15 20.52
CA TYR A 40 -0.60 -99.97 19.48
C TYR A 40 -0.40 -101.53 19.58
N ILE A 41 -0.67 -102.22 18.43
CA ILE A 41 -0.24 -103.60 17.99
C ILE A 41 -1.01 -104.78 18.67
N GLU A 42 -1.45 -105.90 18.06
CA GLU A 42 -0.98 -106.68 16.88
C GLU A 42 -2.08 -107.35 15.98
N LEU A 43 -1.61 -107.98 14.89
CA LEU A 43 -2.28 -108.76 13.83
C LEU A 43 -3.12 -109.98 14.30
N SER A 44 -4.12 -110.41 13.50
CA SER A 44 -3.91 -111.48 12.48
C SER A 44 -5.18 -112.14 11.88
N LYS A 45 -5.05 -112.52 10.59
CA LYS A 45 -5.80 -113.56 9.82
C LYS A 45 -7.32 -113.33 9.60
N LEU A 46 -7.79 -113.01 8.40
CA LEU A 46 -7.83 -113.82 7.15
C LEU A 46 -8.94 -114.90 7.15
N VAL A 47 -10.15 -114.52 6.71
CA VAL A 47 -11.05 -115.39 5.95
C VAL A 47 -11.64 -114.59 4.79
N THR A 48 -11.30 -114.98 3.56
CA THR A 48 -12.00 -114.57 2.35
C THR A 48 -13.21 -115.46 2.13
N ASN A 49 -14.40 -114.88 1.95
CA ASN A 49 -15.25 -115.35 0.85
C ASN A 49 -16.13 -114.24 0.28
N SER A 50 -16.27 -114.24 -1.04
CA SER A 50 -16.82 -113.11 -1.79
C SER A 50 -18.35 -113.09 -1.77
N THR A 51 -18.94 -111.95 -1.42
CA THR A 51 -20.28 -111.56 -1.88
C THR A 51 -20.20 -110.15 -2.45
N THR A 52 -20.75 -109.98 -3.66
CA THR A 52 -20.65 -108.74 -4.44
C THR A 52 -21.41 -107.60 -3.77
N THR A 53 -20.69 -106.57 -3.36
CA THR A 53 -21.25 -105.25 -3.06
C THR A 53 -20.58 -104.21 -3.95
N THR A 54 -21.35 -103.64 -4.86
CA THR A 54 -20.98 -102.40 -5.55
C THR A 54 -21.05 -101.25 -4.55
N SER A 55 -19.93 -100.94 -3.90
CA SER A 55 -19.77 -99.70 -3.12
C SER A 55 -18.81 -98.78 -3.87
N THR A 56 -19.38 -97.89 -4.69
CA THR A 56 -18.68 -96.74 -5.24
C THR A 56 -18.16 -95.88 -4.09
N SER A 57 -16.85 -95.89 -3.86
CA SER A 57 -16.17 -94.92 -2.99
C SER A 57 -16.06 -93.55 -3.69
N ASN A 58 -17.18 -93.02 -4.19
CA ASN A 58 -17.26 -91.65 -4.68
C ASN A 58 -17.41 -90.72 -3.47
N SER A 59 -16.29 -90.45 -2.80
CA SER A 59 -16.13 -89.23 -2.03
C SER A 59 -15.90 -88.06 -3.00
N THR A 60 -16.87 -87.80 -3.88
CA THR A 60 -16.89 -86.60 -4.71
C THR A 60 -17.29 -85.44 -3.83
N THR A 61 -16.32 -84.61 -3.45
CA THR A 61 -16.58 -83.28 -2.88
C THR A 61 -17.51 -82.54 -3.84
N PRO A 62 -18.72 -82.12 -3.43
CA PRO A 62 -19.65 -81.47 -4.34
C PRO A 62 -19.02 -80.25 -5.00
N LEU A 63 -19.34 -80.03 -6.27
CA LEU A 63 -18.99 -78.78 -6.95
C LEU A 63 -19.62 -77.62 -6.19
N THR A 64 -18.78 -76.66 -5.83
CA THR A 64 -19.18 -75.37 -5.27
C THR A 64 -18.41 -74.30 -6.01
N ILE A 65 -19.05 -73.15 -6.19
CA ILE A 65 -18.45 -71.93 -6.73
C ILE A 65 -18.72 -70.83 -5.74
N THR A 66 -17.67 -70.11 -5.34
CA THR A 66 -17.79 -68.96 -4.43
C THR A 66 -16.93 -67.81 -4.93
N TYR A 67 -17.52 -66.62 -5.01
CA TYR A 67 -16.81 -65.37 -5.26
C TYR A 67 -16.49 -64.69 -3.94
N THR A 68 -15.33 -64.03 -3.88
CA THR A 68 -14.92 -63.27 -2.70
C THR A 68 -15.66 -61.94 -2.63
N ASN A 69 -15.89 -61.31 -3.78
CA ASN A 69 -16.61 -60.05 -3.90
C ASN A 69 -18.01 -60.29 -4.47
N LEU A 70 -19.02 -60.40 -3.59
CA LEU A 70 -20.43 -60.57 -3.99
C LEU A 70 -21.04 -59.31 -4.63
N SER A 71 -20.32 -58.18 -4.64
CA SER A 71 -20.74 -56.91 -5.24
C SER A 71 -19.56 -56.19 -5.88
N LEU A 72 -19.54 -56.14 -7.22
CA LEU A 72 -18.56 -55.40 -8.02
C LEU A 72 -19.10 -54.00 -8.35
N VAL A 73 -18.40 -52.97 -7.90
CA VAL A 73 -18.63 -51.57 -8.27
C VAL A 73 -17.51 -51.13 -9.20
N LEU A 74 -17.81 -51.13 -10.50
CA LEU A 74 -16.86 -50.83 -11.57
C LEU A 74 -17.10 -49.42 -12.13
N ASN A 75 -16.13 -48.88 -12.86
CA ASN A 75 -16.29 -47.64 -13.64
C ASN A 75 -16.12 -47.96 -15.12
N ALA A 76 -16.95 -47.36 -15.98
CA ALA A 76 -16.84 -47.54 -17.42
C ALA A 76 -15.45 -47.12 -17.93
N ASN A 77 -14.95 -47.83 -18.94
CA ASN A 77 -13.62 -47.67 -19.56
C ASN A 77 -12.43 -47.85 -18.60
N THR A 78 -12.64 -48.42 -17.40
CA THR A 78 -11.58 -48.81 -16.47
C THR A 78 -11.45 -50.33 -16.44
N THR A 79 -10.27 -50.88 -16.74
CA THR A 79 -10.04 -52.33 -16.64
C THR A 79 -10.21 -52.78 -15.20
N MET A 80 -11.03 -53.80 -14.97
CA MET A 80 -11.22 -54.36 -13.63
C MET A 80 -10.05 -55.25 -13.23
N THR A 81 -9.78 -55.35 -11.93
CA THR A 81 -9.05 -56.50 -11.39
C THR A 81 -9.91 -57.74 -11.62
N ASN A 82 -9.33 -58.82 -12.15
CA ASN A 82 -10.05 -60.05 -12.41
C ASN A 82 -10.65 -60.62 -11.11
N GLU A 83 -11.94 -60.90 -11.10
CA GLU A 83 -12.60 -61.59 -9.99
C GLU A 83 -12.54 -63.10 -10.26
N VAL A 84 -11.71 -63.80 -9.48
CA VAL A 84 -11.46 -65.24 -9.60
C VAL A 84 -12.26 -65.97 -8.51
N PRO A 85 -13.16 -66.90 -8.87
CA PRO A 85 -13.89 -67.69 -7.89
C PRO A 85 -13.02 -68.81 -7.31
N THR A 86 -13.40 -69.27 -6.11
CA THR A 86 -12.93 -70.56 -5.57
C THR A 86 -13.87 -71.67 -6.02
N LEU A 87 -13.29 -72.71 -6.63
CA LEU A 87 -13.97 -73.93 -7.10
C LEU A 87 -13.44 -75.14 -6.30
N THR A 88 -14.32 -76.05 -5.88
CA THR A 88 -13.94 -77.30 -5.20
C THR A 88 -13.55 -78.45 -6.13
N THR A 89 -14.01 -78.42 -7.39
CA THR A 89 -13.70 -79.41 -8.42
C THR A 89 -13.50 -78.73 -9.78
N ASN A 90 -12.88 -79.43 -10.73
CA ASN A 90 -12.72 -78.94 -12.10
C ASN A 90 -14.08 -78.92 -12.82
N ILE A 91 -14.27 -77.93 -13.70
CA ILE A 91 -15.51 -77.73 -14.47
C ILE A 91 -15.22 -77.82 -15.98
N SER A 92 -16.23 -78.19 -16.77
CA SER A 92 -16.17 -78.22 -18.24
C SER A 92 -16.85 -77.00 -18.88
N SER A 93 -17.70 -76.28 -18.14
CA SER A 93 -18.34 -75.05 -18.61
C SER A 93 -18.66 -74.07 -17.49
N CYS A 94 -18.68 -72.78 -17.83
CA CYS A 94 -19.16 -71.70 -16.99
C CYS A 94 -19.98 -70.70 -17.80
N THR A 95 -21.13 -70.28 -17.25
CA THR A 95 -22.08 -69.37 -17.93
C THR A 95 -22.60 -68.30 -16.97
N SER A 96 -23.14 -67.21 -17.51
CA SER A 96 -23.79 -66.13 -16.74
C SER A 96 -25.22 -65.91 -17.23
N SER A 97 -26.13 -65.63 -16.29
CA SER A 97 -27.50 -65.18 -16.60
C SER A 97 -27.88 -64.00 -15.68
N PRO A 98 -28.18 -62.80 -16.21
CA PRO A 98 -28.08 -62.39 -17.61
C PRO A 98 -26.66 -62.49 -18.18
N ALA A 99 -26.48 -62.26 -19.49
CA ALA A 99 -25.14 -62.14 -20.07
C ALA A 99 -24.41 -60.92 -19.48
N LEU A 100 -23.11 -61.06 -19.18
CA LEU A 100 -22.31 -60.01 -18.57
C LEU A 100 -22.32 -58.67 -19.35
N PRO A 101 -22.11 -57.52 -18.67
CA PRO A 101 -22.05 -56.20 -19.28
C PRO A 101 -21.04 -56.12 -20.43
N THR A 102 -21.33 -55.32 -21.47
CA THR A 102 -20.44 -55.17 -22.62
C THR A 102 -19.04 -54.73 -22.21
N GLY A 103 -18.04 -55.51 -22.62
CA GLY A 103 -16.63 -55.30 -22.28
C GLY A 103 -16.14 -56.12 -21.07
N LEU A 104 -17.03 -56.79 -20.34
CA LEU A 104 -16.66 -57.88 -19.43
C LEU A 104 -16.74 -59.24 -20.14
N SER A 105 -15.91 -60.17 -19.70
CA SER A 105 -15.86 -61.56 -20.16
C SER A 105 -15.87 -62.51 -18.97
N LEU A 106 -16.52 -63.66 -19.14
CA LEU A 106 -16.45 -64.80 -18.23
C LEU A 106 -15.61 -65.88 -18.91
N ASP A 107 -14.55 -66.33 -18.25
CA ASP A 107 -13.76 -67.48 -18.71
C ASP A 107 -14.56 -68.78 -18.50
N SER A 108 -14.73 -69.57 -19.57
CA SER A 108 -15.64 -70.71 -19.58
C SER A 108 -15.14 -71.94 -18.83
N VAL A 109 -13.91 -71.96 -18.31
CA VAL A 109 -13.29 -73.12 -17.63
C VAL A 109 -12.86 -72.78 -16.20
N THR A 110 -12.60 -71.51 -15.90
CA THR A 110 -12.21 -71.04 -14.56
C THR A 110 -13.29 -70.19 -13.87
N CYS A 111 -14.36 -69.81 -14.58
CA CYS A 111 -15.34 -68.83 -14.13
C CYS A 111 -14.75 -67.45 -13.76
N THR A 112 -13.53 -67.13 -14.19
CA THR A 112 -12.92 -65.82 -13.93
C THR A 112 -13.67 -64.72 -14.67
N ILE A 113 -14.10 -63.68 -13.96
CA ILE A 113 -14.69 -62.47 -14.56
C ILE A 113 -13.56 -61.46 -14.77
N SER A 114 -13.43 -60.94 -15.99
CA SER A 114 -12.36 -60.02 -16.39
C SER A 114 -12.85 -58.99 -17.41
N GLY A 115 -12.02 -58.00 -17.74
CA GLY A 115 -12.26 -57.08 -18.86
C GLY A 115 -12.34 -55.61 -18.47
N THR A 116 -12.99 -54.82 -19.33
CA THR A 116 -13.15 -53.36 -19.20
C THR A 116 -14.59 -53.02 -19.59
N PRO A 117 -15.51 -52.77 -18.64
CA PRO A 117 -16.90 -52.52 -18.96
C PRO A 117 -17.03 -51.17 -19.69
N THR A 118 -17.84 -51.11 -20.76
CA THR A 118 -17.92 -49.92 -21.63
C THR A 118 -19.19 -49.09 -21.42
N VAL A 119 -20.27 -49.71 -20.90
CA VAL A 119 -21.58 -49.08 -20.76
C VAL A 119 -21.95 -48.99 -19.27
N PRO A 120 -22.35 -47.81 -18.75
CA PRO A 120 -22.83 -47.67 -17.38
C PRO A 120 -24.13 -48.45 -17.14
N GLN A 121 -24.24 -49.07 -15.97
CA GLN A 121 -25.45 -49.79 -15.54
C GLN A 121 -25.66 -49.65 -14.02
N VAL A 122 -26.93 -49.69 -13.62
CA VAL A 122 -27.31 -49.87 -12.21
C VAL A 122 -26.93 -51.28 -11.72
N ALA A 123 -26.81 -51.44 -10.40
CA ALA A 123 -26.52 -52.73 -9.79
C ALA A 123 -27.50 -53.81 -10.24
N THR A 124 -27.00 -54.78 -11.01
CA THR A 124 -27.76 -55.88 -11.58
C THR A 124 -27.21 -57.19 -11.03
N SER A 125 -28.08 -58.13 -10.68
CA SER A 125 -27.66 -59.45 -10.17
C SER A 125 -27.43 -60.42 -11.33
N TYR A 126 -26.29 -61.11 -11.28
CA TYR A 126 -25.85 -62.11 -12.25
C TYR A 126 -25.70 -63.44 -11.52
N THR A 127 -26.38 -64.48 -12.00
CA THR A 127 -26.16 -65.86 -11.57
C THR A 127 -25.08 -66.46 -12.46
N ILE A 128 -23.96 -66.84 -11.87
CA ILE A 128 -22.90 -67.58 -12.54
C ILE A 128 -23.13 -69.07 -12.28
N THR A 129 -23.26 -69.86 -13.33
CA THR A 129 -23.46 -71.31 -13.26
C THR A 129 -22.19 -72.01 -13.76
N ALA A 130 -21.53 -72.73 -12.85
CA ALA A 130 -20.40 -73.60 -13.13
C ALA A 130 -20.91 -75.05 -13.28
N SER A 131 -20.38 -75.83 -14.22
CA SER A 131 -20.86 -77.21 -14.46
C SER A 131 -19.76 -78.13 -14.97
N ASN A 132 -19.82 -79.39 -14.54
CA ASN A 132 -19.10 -80.50 -15.14
C ASN A 132 -20.12 -81.51 -15.71
N ASP A 133 -19.66 -82.68 -16.16
CA ASP A 133 -20.50 -83.66 -16.85
C ASP A 133 -21.49 -84.40 -15.92
N VAL A 134 -21.47 -84.11 -14.61
CA VAL A 134 -22.23 -84.82 -13.56
C VAL A 134 -23.06 -83.86 -12.68
N GLU A 135 -22.55 -82.67 -12.38
CA GLU A 135 -23.11 -81.72 -11.42
C GLU A 135 -22.94 -80.25 -11.84
N SER A 136 -23.74 -79.37 -11.22
CA SER A 136 -23.69 -77.93 -11.43
C SER A 136 -23.83 -77.18 -10.11
N ALA A 137 -23.20 -76.01 -10.03
CA ALA A 137 -23.27 -75.12 -8.87
C ALA A 137 -23.45 -73.67 -9.33
N THR A 138 -24.04 -72.83 -8.47
CA THR A 138 -24.31 -71.43 -8.77
C THR A 138 -23.76 -70.49 -7.70
N ALA A 139 -23.23 -69.35 -8.14
CA ALA A 139 -22.93 -68.20 -7.30
C ALA A 139 -23.69 -66.99 -7.85
N THR A 140 -24.05 -66.06 -6.98
CA THR A 140 -24.67 -64.78 -7.39
C THR A 140 -23.72 -63.63 -7.10
N ILE A 141 -23.63 -62.70 -8.04
CA ILE A 141 -22.79 -61.51 -7.94
C ILE A 141 -23.59 -60.29 -8.42
N LEU A 142 -23.56 -59.19 -7.67
CA LEU A 142 -24.09 -57.92 -8.13
C LEU A 142 -23.01 -57.16 -8.89
N ILE A 143 -23.32 -56.63 -10.07
CA ILE A 143 -22.40 -55.80 -10.84
C ILE A 143 -23.08 -54.47 -11.14
N SER A 144 -22.44 -53.37 -10.71
CA SER A 144 -22.78 -52.01 -11.11
C SER A 144 -21.61 -51.41 -11.90
N VAL A 145 -21.93 -50.61 -12.93
CA VAL A 145 -20.92 -49.89 -13.71
C VAL A 145 -21.28 -48.42 -13.68
N ASN A 146 -20.49 -47.63 -12.95
CA ASN A 146 -20.64 -46.18 -12.91
C ASN A 146 -20.18 -45.57 -14.25
N ALA A 147 -20.65 -44.36 -14.54
CA ALA A 147 -20.10 -43.57 -15.64
C ALA A 147 -18.60 -43.32 -15.45
N ALA A 148 -17.84 -43.29 -16.55
CA ALA A 148 -16.43 -42.93 -16.52
C ALA A 148 -16.28 -41.51 -15.91
N PRO A 149 -15.37 -41.29 -14.96
CA PRO A 149 -15.23 -39.99 -14.34
C PRO A 149 -14.71 -38.97 -15.36
N VAL A 150 -15.43 -37.86 -15.50
CA VAL A 150 -15.12 -36.82 -16.50
C VAL A 150 -13.92 -36.00 -16.02
N PHE A 151 -12.90 -35.86 -16.88
CA PHE A 151 -11.80 -34.94 -16.62
C PHE A 151 -12.34 -33.50 -16.58
N ALA A 152 -12.21 -32.85 -15.43
CA ALA A 152 -12.69 -31.50 -15.20
C ALA A 152 -11.74 -30.75 -14.27
N VAL A 153 -11.57 -29.47 -14.53
CA VAL A 153 -10.68 -28.58 -13.77
C VAL A 153 -11.39 -27.24 -13.55
N GLY A 154 -11.24 -26.64 -12.37
CA GLY A 154 -11.81 -25.33 -12.06
C GLY A 154 -11.17 -24.70 -10.82
N TYR A 155 -11.12 -23.38 -10.76
CA TYR A 155 -10.60 -22.65 -9.60
C TYR A 155 -11.75 -22.21 -8.67
N PRO A 156 -11.51 -22.09 -7.35
CA PRO A 156 -12.46 -21.54 -6.41
C PRO A 156 -12.60 -20.01 -6.59
N GLY A 157 -13.29 -19.61 -7.65
CA GLY A 157 -13.49 -18.22 -8.07
C GLY A 157 -13.12 -18.02 -9.54
N THR A 158 -14.00 -17.32 -10.27
CA THR A 158 -13.78 -16.93 -11.68
C THR A 158 -13.28 -15.49 -11.84
N ILE A 159 -13.34 -14.70 -10.77
CA ILE A 159 -12.86 -13.32 -10.70
C ILE A 159 -11.84 -13.24 -9.56
N LEU A 160 -10.63 -12.81 -9.87
CA LEU A 160 -9.52 -12.65 -8.94
C LEU A 160 -9.04 -11.20 -8.94
N SER A 161 -8.92 -10.60 -7.77
CA SER A 161 -8.40 -9.24 -7.59
C SER A 161 -7.18 -9.26 -6.70
N PHE A 162 -6.05 -8.79 -7.24
CA PHE A 162 -4.79 -8.69 -6.51
C PHE A 162 -4.34 -7.23 -6.42
N THR A 163 -3.44 -6.94 -5.49
CA THR A 163 -2.77 -5.64 -5.39
C THR A 163 -1.32 -5.79 -5.87
N GLN A 164 -0.85 -4.86 -6.69
CA GLN A 164 0.54 -4.79 -7.13
C GLN A 164 1.50 -4.87 -5.95
N ASN A 165 2.64 -5.55 -6.11
CA ASN A 165 3.66 -5.80 -5.10
C ASN A 165 3.20 -6.59 -3.84
N GLY A 166 1.92 -6.99 -3.75
CA GLY A 166 1.43 -7.89 -2.72
C GLY A 166 1.53 -9.35 -3.17
N THR A 167 2.29 -10.17 -2.44
CA THR A 167 2.36 -11.61 -2.73
C THR A 167 0.99 -12.26 -2.56
N ILE A 168 0.52 -12.97 -3.59
CA ILE A 168 -0.81 -13.58 -3.57
C ILE A 168 -0.81 -14.83 -2.68
N SER A 169 -1.95 -15.14 -2.07
CA SER A 169 -2.23 -16.51 -1.62
C SER A 169 -2.30 -17.40 -2.86
N ALA A 170 -1.70 -18.60 -2.80
CA ALA A 170 -1.70 -19.52 -3.92
C ALA A 170 -3.13 -19.90 -4.34
N GLN A 171 -3.40 -19.90 -5.64
CA GLN A 171 -4.69 -20.29 -6.20
C GLN A 171 -4.58 -21.74 -6.69
N THR A 172 -5.06 -22.67 -5.88
CA THR A 172 -5.06 -24.11 -6.19
C THR A 172 -6.37 -24.48 -6.91
N PRO A 173 -6.32 -25.09 -8.11
CA PRO A 173 -7.53 -25.59 -8.76
C PRO A 173 -7.99 -26.92 -8.19
N ILE A 174 -9.29 -27.18 -8.33
CA ILE A 174 -9.91 -28.48 -8.13
C ILE A 174 -9.81 -29.24 -9.46
N ILE A 175 -9.20 -30.43 -9.43
CA ILE A 175 -9.01 -31.31 -10.58
C ILE A 175 -9.68 -32.65 -10.28
N THR A 176 -10.51 -33.16 -11.20
CA THR A 176 -11.21 -34.44 -11.07
C THR A 176 -11.13 -35.25 -12.36
N GLY A 177 -11.32 -36.57 -12.28
CA GLY A 177 -11.43 -37.45 -13.47
C GLY A 177 -10.15 -37.69 -14.26
N GLY A 178 -8.98 -37.43 -13.67
CA GLY A 178 -7.68 -37.72 -14.28
C GLY A 178 -6.53 -37.02 -13.58
N THR A 179 -5.32 -37.19 -14.11
CA THR A 179 -4.11 -36.46 -13.71
C THR A 179 -3.69 -35.49 -14.81
N VAL A 180 -3.09 -34.36 -14.43
CA VAL A 180 -2.58 -33.34 -15.36
C VAL A 180 -1.23 -33.78 -15.93
N SER A 181 -1.01 -33.57 -17.22
CA SER A 181 0.29 -33.66 -17.88
C SER A 181 0.95 -32.29 -18.06
N THR A 182 0.18 -31.28 -18.47
CA THR A 182 0.67 -29.90 -18.65
C THR A 182 -0.38 -28.84 -18.30
N CYS A 183 0.07 -27.74 -17.73
CA CYS A 183 -0.69 -26.53 -17.47
C CYS A 183 0.07 -25.29 -17.94
N SER A 184 -0.61 -24.36 -18.63
CA SER A 184 0.01 -23.13 -19.12
C SER A 184 -0.98 -21.97 -19.22
N ALA A 185 -0.49 -20.74 -19.00
CA ALA A 185 -1.25 -19.50 -19.07
C ALA A 185 -0.30 -18.29 -19.21
N SER A 186 -0.73 -17.24 -19.92
CA SER A 186 0.01 -15.97 -20.04
C SER A 186 -0.49 -14.94 -19.03
N LEU A 187 -0.20 -15.18 -17.75
CA LEU A 187 -0.70 -14.40 -16.61
C LEU A 187 -0.12 -12.97 -16.52
N PRO A 188 -0.71 -12.07 -15.69
CA PRO A 188 -0.13 -10.77 -15.38
C PRO A 188 1.35 -10.85 -14.93
N PRO A 189 2.20 -9.86 -15.26
CA PRO A 189 3.61 -9.84 -14.89
C PRO A 189 3.82 -10.09 -13.39
N GLY A 190 4.68 -11.04 -13.04
CA GLY A 190 4.98 -11.43 -11.65
C GLY A 190 4.11 -12.57 -11.10
N LEU A 191 3.07 -13.00 -11.81
CA LEU A 191 2.35 -14.24 -11.53
C LEU A 191 2.87 -15.41 -12.37
N THR A 192 2.87 -16.61 -11.80
CA THR A 192 3.33 -17.86 -12.43
C THR A 192 2.32 -18.97 -12.21
N ILE A 193 2.26 -19.92 -13.14
CA ILE A 193 1.47 -21.15 -13.00
C ILE A 193 2.40 -22.37 -12.98
N ASN A 194 2.15 -23.29 -12.04
CA ASN A 194 2.85 -24.57 -11.99
C ASN A 194 2.36 -25.48 -13.12
N SER A 195 3.28 -26.04 -13.91
CA SER A 195 2.95 -26.81 -15.10
C SER A 195 2.32 -28.17 -14.86
N THR A 196 2.29 -28.69 -13.62
CA THR A 196 1.71 -30.01 -13.29
C THR A 196 0.64 -29.96 -12.21
N THR A 197 0.71 -29.01 -11.26
CA THR A 197 -0.36 -28.79 -10.26
C THR A 197 -1.38 -27.73 -10.70
N CYS A 198 -1.07 -26.96 -11.75
CA CYS A 198 -1.88 -25.82 -12.22
C CYS A 198 -2.06 -24.71 -11.16
N GLU A 199 -1.31 -24.76 -10.06
CA GLU A 199 -1.36 -23.76 -8.99
C GLU A 199 -0.79 -22.42 -9.46
N ILE A 200 -1.51 -21.33 -9.21
CA ILE A 200 -1.06 -19.97 -9.54
C ILE A 200 -0.47 -19.30 -8.30
N THR A 201 0.74 -18.78 -8.43
CA THR A 201 1.49 -18.12 -7.34
C THR A 201 2.17 -16.84 -7.82
N GLY A 202 2.80 -16.10 -6.90
CA GLY A 202 3.69 -14.99 -7.24
C GLY A 202 3.31 -13.65 -6.61
N THR A 203 3.88 -12.58 -7.15
CA THR A 203 3.72 -11.20 -6.68
C THR A 203 3.58 -10.32 -7.92
N PRO A 204 2.38 -9.82 -8.26
CA PRO A 204 2.16 -9.11 -9.51
C PRO A 204 2.91 -7.77 -9.48
N THR A 205 3.73 -7.50 -10.48
CA THR A 205 4.66 -6.36 -10.50
C THR A 205 4.12 -5.13 -11.21
N SER A 206 2.98 -5.24 -11.90
CA SER A 206 2.34 -4.13 -12.63
C SER A 206 0.82 -4.17 -12.48
N ALA A 207 0.22 -3.01 -12.24
CA ALA A 207 -1.23 -2.86 -12.24
C ALA A 207 -1.82 -3.11 -13.64
N SER A 208 -3.04 -3.64 -13.69
CA SER A 208 -3.77 -3.97 -14.92
C SER A 208 -5.27 -3.99 -14.68
N SER A 209 -6.03 -3.45 -15.64
CA SER A 209 -7.49 -3.56 -15.66
C SER A 209 -7.95 -5.00 -15.79
N ALA A 210 -9.16 -5.29 -15.31
CA ALA A 210 -9.80 -6.61 -15.42
C ALA A 210 -9.68 -7.22 -16.83
N ALA A 211 -9.02 -8.37 -16.94
CA ALA A 211 -8.82 -9.07 -18.21
C ALA A 211 -9.01 -10.59 -18.03
N ASN A 212 -9.42 -11.26 -19.10
CA ASN A 212 -9.65 -12.70 -19.12
C ASN A 212 -8.38 -13.46 -19.52
N TYR A 213 -7.85 -14.27 -18.61
CA TYR A 213 -6.65 -15.05 -18.79
C TYR A 213 -7.01 -16.50 -19.08
N PRO A 214 -6.76 -17.02 -20.31
CA PRO A 214 -6.96 -18.42 -20.63
C PRO A 214 -5.89 -19.28 -19.96
N ILE A 215 -6.33 -20.41 -19.42
CA ILE A 215 -5.51 -21.46 -18.83
C ILE A 215 -5.80 -22.74 -19.61
N THR A 216 -4.79 -23.26 -20.31
CA THR A 216 -4.88 -24.52 -21.04
C THR A 216 -4.35 -25.64 -20.15
N VAL A 217 -5.17 -26.67 -19.94
CA VAL A 217 -4.88 -27.82 -19.09
C VAL A 217 -5.00 -29.10 -19.90
N THR A 218 -3.96 -29.92 -19.93
CA THR A 218 -3.96 -31.21 -20.63
C THR A 218 -3.84 -32.34 -19.62
N SER A 219 -4.66 -33.39 -19.76
CA SER A 219 -4.55 -34.61 -18.95
C SER A 219 -3.40 -35.51 -19.43
N THR A 220 -3.03 -36.50 -18.62
CA THR A 220 -2.14 -37.61 -19.03
C THR A 220 -2.76 -38.50 -20.13
N THR A 221 -4.08 -38.45 -20.31
CA THR A 221 -4.81 -39.13 -21.39
C THR A 221 -4.98 -38.28 -22.65
N GLY A 222 -4.41 -37.07 -22.70
CA GLY A 222 -4.45 -36.19 -23.87
C GLY A 222 -5.72 -35.34 -24.02
N ILE A 223 -6.61 -35.33 -23.02
CA ILE A 223 -7.79 -34.46 -23.00
C ILE A 223 -7.33 -33.04 -22.66
N THR A 224 -7.61 -32.07 -23.54
CA THR A 224 -7.29 -30.66 -23.32
C THR A 224 -8.54 -29.86 -22.97
N LEU A 225 -8.48 -29.09 -21.89
CA LEU A 225 -9.49 -28.13 -21.45
C LEU A 225 -8.92 -26.71 -21.49
N ASN A 226 -9.79 -25.73 -21.70
CA ASN A 226 -9.47 -24.32 -21.58
C ASN A 226 -10.41 -23.66 -20.57
N ILE A 227 -9.84 -23.07 -19.53
CA ILE A 227 -10.56 -22.32 -18.48
C ILE A 227 -10.18 -20.86 -18.64
N SER A 228 -11.06 -19.93 -18.24
CA SER A 228 -10.71 -18.51 -18.19
C SER A 228 -10.93 -17.96 -16.79
N LEU A 229 -9.91 -17.26 -16.27
CA LEU A 229 -10.01 -16.49 -15.03
C LEU A 229 -9.98 -15.00 -15.38
N ASN A 230 -10.94 -14.24 -14.88
CA ASN A 230 -10.88 -12.78 -14.93
C ASN A 230 -9.96 -12.30 -13.82
N ILE A 231 -8.83 -11.66 -14.16
CA ILE A 231 -7.87 -11.16 -13.17
C ILE A 231 -7.75 -9.64 -13.30
N THR A 232 -7.77 -8.96 -12.16
CA THR A 232 -7.48 -7.52 -12.04
C THR A 232 -6.29 -7.34 -11.09
N VAL A 233 -5.35 -6.45 -11.42
CA VAL A 233 -4.29 -6.03 -10.51
C VAL A 233 -4.41 -4.54 -10.23
N TRP A 234 -4.80 -4.19 -9.00
CA TRP A 234 -4.89 -2.80 -8.56
C TRP A 234 -3.49 -2.20 -8.31
N GLU A 235 -3.33 -0.89 -8.51
CA GLU A 235 -2.11 -0.19 -8.07
C GLU A 235 -1.91 -0.35 -6.56
N ALA A 236 -0.65 -0.41 -6.13
CA ALA A 236 -0.30 -0.31 -4.72
C ALA A 236 -0.36 1.16 -4.27
N ALA A 237 -1.00 1.44 -3.13
CA ALA A 237 -0.91 2.76 -2.50
C ALA A 237 0.56 3.16 -2.27
N PRO A 238 0.92 4.46 -2.32
CA PRO A 238 2.27 4.90 -1.99
C PRO A 238 2.55 4.62 -0.51
N SER A 239 3.82 4.40 -0.16
CA SER A 239 4.23 4.04 1.21
C SER A 239 5.54 4.71 1.60
N GLY A 240 5.88 4.69 2.89
CA GLY A 240 7.17 5.19 3.39
C GLY A 240 7.44 6.69 3.17
N LEU A 241 6.38 7.52 3.13
CA LEU A 241 6.49 8.97 2.98
C LEU A 241 7.15 9.61 4.22
N VAL A 242 8.39 10.09 4.08
CA VAL A 242 9.19 10.67 5.16
C VAL A 242 9.94 11.90 4.67
N TYR A 243 9.84 13.00 5.41
CA TYR A 243 10.68 14.18 5.25
C TYR A 243 11.75 14.21 6.34
N THR A 244 12.98 13.85 5.98
CA THR A 244 14.13 13.98 6.88
C THR A 244 14.41 15.46 7.16
N GLY A 245 14.65 15.82 8.42
CA GLY A 245 14.95 17.20 8.83
C GLY A 245 13.78 17.99 9.42
N SER A 246 12.55 17.45 9.47
CA SER A 246 11.48 18.04 10.28
C SER A 246 11.83 17.94 11.78
N PRO A 247 11.62 19.00 12.60
CA PRO A 247 10.98 20.27 12.30
C PRO A 247 11.85 21.22 11.46
N PHE A 248 11.25 21.83 10.44
CA PHE A 248 11.90 22.81 9.58
C PHE A 248 11.77 24.22 10.15
N ILE A 249 12.88 24.97 10.12
CA ILE A 249 12.93 26.38 10.52
C ILE A 249 13.51 27.17 9.34
N PHE A 250 12.74 28.08 8.80
CA PHE A 250 13.10 28.95 7.69
C PHE A 250 13.08 30.42 8.13
N ASN A 251 13.67 31.30 7.32
CA ASN A 251 13.56 32.75 7.49
C ASN A 251 12.80 33.32 6.28
N GLU A 252 11.94 34.30 6.54
CA GLU A 252 11.23 35.04 5.50
C GLU A 252 12.20 35.67 4.47
N ALA A 253 11.80 35.67 3.20
CA ALA A 253 12.58 36.14 2.05
C ALA A 253 13.94 35.41 1.82
N GLN A 254 14.13 34.22 2.39
CA GLN A 254 15.26 33.34 2.09
C GLN A 254 14.79 32.07 1.35
N ASP A 255 15.38 31.75 0.21
CA ASP A 255 15.12 30.48 -0.49
C ASP A 255 15.51 29.28 0.39
N ILE A 256 14.61 28.31 0.51
CA ILE A 256 14.81 27.09 1.30
C ILE A 256 15.54 26.00 0.51
N GLY A 257 15.71 26.19 -0.80
CA GLY A 257 16.14 25.15 -1.73
C GLY A 257 15.04 24.13 -1.97
N VAL A 258 15.40 22.84 -2.06
CA VAL A 258 14.46 21.74 -2.32
C VAL A 258 14.54 20.68 -1.23
N ILE A 259 13.49 20.60 -0.41
CA ILE A 259 13.29 19.50 0.54
C ILE A 259 12.73 18.30 -0.24
N THR A 260 13.52 17.24 -0.34
CA THR A 260 13.13 16.00 -1.03
C THR A 260 12.69 14.94 -0.01
N PRO A 261 11.45 14.43 -0.07
CA PRO A 261 11.04 13.31 0.77
C PRO A 261 11.59 11.97 0.24
N SER A 262 11.67 10.99 1.13
CA SER A 262 11.61 9.58 0.75
C SER A 262 10.14 9.19 0.56
N VAL A 263 9.83 8.47 -0.53
CA VAL A 263 8.52 7.84 -0.77
C VAL A 263 8.69 6.65 -1.72
N THR A 264 7.94 5.58 -1.48
CA THR A 264 7.97 4.33 -2.25
C THR A 264 6.66 4.15 -3.00
N GLY A 265 6.74 3.77 -4.29
CA GLY A 265 5.58 3.57 -5.16
C GLY A 265 5.30 4.76 -6.08
N ASN A 266 4.31 4.60 -6.96
CA ASN A 266 3.87 5.65 -7.88
C ASN A 266 3.07 6.73 -7.13
N VAL A 267 3.40 8.01 -7.29
CA VAL A 267 2.64 9.13 -6.71
C VAL A 267 2.07 9.99 -7.84
N THR A 268 0.74 10.16 -7.87
CA THR A 268 0.06 10.95 -8.91
C THR A 268 -0.49 12.27 -8.39
N ASN A 269 -0.67 12.39 -7.07
CA ASN A 269 -1.08 13.63 -6.41
C ASN A 269 -0.49 13.74 -5.01
N CYS A 270 -0.01 14.93 -4.64
CA CYS A 270 0.60 15.23 -3.36
C CYS A 270 0.17 16.62 -2.86
N VAL A 271 -0.34 16.69 -1.63
CA VAL A 271 -0.98 17.88 -1.06
C VAL A 271 -0.58 18.09 0.39
N SER A 272 -0.59 19.35 0.85
CA SER A 272 -0.45 19.70 2.27
C SER A 272 -1.78 20.17 2.86
N VAL A 273 -2.06 19.82 4.11
CA VAL A 273 -3.17 20.37 4.89
C VAL A 273 -2.62 20.85 6.26
N PRO A 274 -2.70 22.15 6.59
CA PRO A 274 -3.15 23.26 5.73
C PRO A 274 -2.27 23.45 4.49
N THR A 275 -2.68 24.32 3.55
CA THR A 275 -1.81 24.73 2.44
C THR A 275 -0.53 25.35 2.98
N LEU A 276 0.62 25.03 2.38
CA LEU A 276 1.92 25.58 2.80
C LEU A 276 1.90 27.12 2.86
N THR A 277 2.72 27.69 3.74
CA THR A 277 2.90 29.14 3.93
C THR A 277 3.19 29.85 2.60
N ALA A 278 2.66 31.07 2.42
CA ALA A 278 2.81 31.84 1.19
C ALA A 278 4.26 31.93 0.70
N GLY A 279 4.51 31.53 -0.55
CA GLY A 279 5.84 31.46 -1.16
C GLY A 279 6.52 30.09 -1.09
N LEU A 280 5.96 29.13 -0.34
CA LEU A 280 6.31 27.72 -0.41
C LEU A 280 5.35 26.96 -1.34
N THR A 281 5.87 25.94 -2.02
CA THR A 281 5.13 25.09 -2.95
C THR A 281 5.47 23.62 -2.72
N ILE A 282 4.53 22.73 -3.08
CA ILE A 282 4.75 21.28 -3.10
C ILE A 282 4.51 20.76 -4.53
N ASP A 283 5.44 19.97 -5.04
CA ASP A 283 5.28 19.27 -6.31
C ASP A 283 4.26 18.12 -6.17
N PRO A 284 3.18 18.08 -6.97
CA PRO A 284 2.10 17.12 -6.80
C PRO A 284 2.48 15.67 -7.19
N THR A 285 3.61 15.44 -7.86
CA THR A 285 4.01 14.11 -8.33
C THR A 285 5.24 13.56 -7.60
N THR A 286 6.11 14.43 -7.08
CA THR A 286 7.33 14.05 -6.37
C THR A 286 7.30 14.41 -4.89
N CYS A 287 6.25 15.10 -4.42
CA CYS A 287 6.12 15.62 -3.06
C CYS A 287 7.27 16.56 -2.63
N LYS A 288 8.11 17.04 -3.55
CA LYS A 288 9.21 17.96 -3.19
C LYS A 288 8.66 19.30 -2.73
N ILE A 289 9.18 19.82 -1.62
CA ILE A 289 8.81 21.14 -1.09
C ILE A 289 9.93 22.13 -1.41
N SER A 290 9.58 23.28 -1.99
CA SER A 290 10.54 24.32 -2.37
C SER A 290 9.91 25.72 -2.39
N GLY A 291 10.76 26.75 -2.44
CA GLY A 291 10.35 28.14 -2.61
C GLY A 291 10.99 29.10 -1.61
N THR A 292 10.46 30.32 -1.56
CA THR A 292 10.92 31.40 -0.69
C THR A 292 9.73 31.90 0.11
N PRO A 293 9.62 31.63 1.43
CA PRO A 293 8.48 32.06 2.22
C PRO A 293 8.44 33.60 2.31
N THR A 294 7.25 34.17 2.07
CA THR A 294 7.01 35.61 1.89
C THR A 294 6.36 36.31 3.07
N THR A 295 6.07 35.55 4.13
CA THR A 295 5.43 36.02 5.37
C THR A 295 5.92 35.20 6.55
N TYR A 296 6.09 35.84 7.72
CA TYR A 296 6.19 35.16 9.01
C TYR A 296 5.10 34.10 9.21
N HIS A 297 5.46 33.00 9.88
CA HIS A 297 4.53 31.94 10.24
C HIS A 297 5.02 31.19 11.48
N SER A 298 4.20 31.18 12.55
CA SER A 298 4.49 30.43 13.76
C SER A 298 4.58 28.91 13.50
N ALA A 299 5.32 28.21 14.35
CA ALA A 299 5.49 26.76 14.29
C ALA A 299 4.15 26.03 14.11
N THR A 300 3.96 25.39 12.97
CA THR A 300 2.69 24.75 12.58
C THR A 300 2.94 23.38 12.00
N ASN A 301 2.08 22.41 12.33
CA ASN A 301 2.10 21.08 11.75
C ASN A 301 1.32 21.07 10.43
N PHE A 302 1.95 20.53 9.40
CA PHE A 302 1.39 20.31 8.07
C PHE A 302 1.30 18.80 7.84
N SER A 303 0.10 18.30 7.60
CA SER A 303 -0.10 16.93 7.14
C SER A 303 0.13 16.89 5.64
N ILE A 304 1.18 16.19 5.20
CA ILE A 304 1.46 15.97 3.78
C ILE A 304 0.92 14.61 3.38
N THR A 305 0.11 14.56 2.33
CA THR A 305 -0.51 13.32 1.82
C THR A 305 -0.07 13.06 0.39
N ALA A 306 0.55 11.91 0.15
CA ALA A 306 0.88 11.39 -1.18
C ALA A 306 -0.17 10.32 -1.57
N SER A 307 -0.61 10.32 -2.82
CA SER A 307 -1.75 9.50 -3.28
C SER A 307 -1.61 9.02 -4.73
N ASN A 308 -2.26 7.88 -5.00
CA ASN A 308 -2.50 7.32 -6.34
C ASN A 308 -3.85 6.59 -6.38
N SER A 309 -4.13 5.83 -7.45
CA SER A 309 -5.42 5.13 -7.61
C SER A 309 -5.62 3.98 -6.62
N GLY A 310 -4.54 3.42 -6.06
CA GLY A 310 -4.54 2.37 -5.04
C GLY A 310 -4.68 2.87 -3.60
N GLY A 311 -4.56 4.18 -3.35
CA GLY A 311 -4.74 4.78 -2.03
C GLY A 311 -3.75 5.90 -1.72
N SER A 312 -3.52 6.16 -0.43
CA SER A 312 -2.71 7.28 0.04
C SER A 312 -1.95 6.98 1.33
N ILE A 313 -0.82 7.68 1.53
CA ILE A 313 -0.06 7.74 2.77
C ILE A 313 0.08 9.20 3.21
N SER A 314 -0.01 9.46 4.51
CA SER A 314 0.17 10.79 5.10
C SER A 314 1.29 10.79 6.14
N THR A 315 1.99 11.91 6.25
CA THR A 315 2.98 12.17 7.29
C THR A 315 2.84 13.60 7.81
N SER A 316 3.31 13.87 9.03
CA SER A 316 3.23 15.21 9.64
C SER A 316 4.62 15.83 9.69
N ILE A 317 4.76 17.03 9.12
CA ILE A 317 5.97 17.86 9.24
C ILE A 317 5.64 19.13 10.02
N MET A 318 6.62 19.68 10.73
CA MET A 318 6.47 21.00 11.38
C MET A 318 7.28 22.03 10.61
N ILE A 319 6.69 23.19 10.32
CA ILE A 319 7.38 24.32 9.68
C ILE A 319 7.19 25.57 10.55
N THR A 320 8.29 26.27 10.81
CA THR A 320 8.35 27.62 11.36
C THR A 320 8.99 28.55 10.32
N VAL A 321 8.40 29.72 10.07
CA VAL A 321 9.04 30.80 9.31
C VAL A 321 9.27 31.98 10.25
N ASN A 322 10.53 32.26 10.57
CA ASN A 322 10.91 33.41 11.39
C ASN A 322 10.76 34.72 10.59
N GLU A 323 10.38 35.80 11.28
CA GLU A 323 10.41 37.16 10.72
C GLU A 323 11.82 37.50 10.26
N ASN A 324 11.93 38.09 9.07
CA ASN A 324 13.22 38.62 8.64
C ASN A 324 13.46 39.98 9.32
N ILE A 325 14.20 39.97 10.43
CA ILE A 325 14.53 41.18 11.22
C ILE A 325 15.37 42.22 10.46
N ARG A 326 15.80 41.96 9.22
CA ARG A 326 16.56 42.89 8.38
C ARG A 326 15.66 44.03 7.89
N LYS A 327 15.71 45.17 8.56
CA LYS A 327 15.06 46.40 8.08
C LYS A 327 15.72 46.85 6.76
N ARG A 328 14.93 47.04 5.72
CA ARG A 328 15.39 47.52 4.41
C ARG A 328 15.27 49.04 4.31
N ILE A 329 16.11 49.61 3.47
CA ILE A 329 16.06 51.01 3.05
C ILE A 329 16.13 51.06 1.52
N PHE A 330 15.36 51.97 0.92
CA PHE A 330 15.37 52.19 -0.54
C PHE A 330 15.10 53.64 -0.88
N VAL A 331 15.53 54.10 -2.07
CA VAL A 331 15.16 55.41 -2.61
C VAL A 331 14.04 55.23 -3.63
N THR A 332 13.01 56.08 -3.58
CA THR A 332 11.88 55.99 -4.53
C THR A 332 12.33 56.21 -5.97
N SER A 333 11.84 55.38 -6.88
CA SER A 333 12.11 55.48 -8.33
C SER A 333 11.58 56.76 -8.97
N VAL A 334 10.60 57.41 -8.32
CA VAL A 334 10.02 58.69 -8.71
C VAL A 334 10.33 59.78 -7.68
N GLY A 335 10.38 61.03 -8.13
CA GLY A 335 10.48 62.21 -7.28
C GLY A 335 9.11 62.81 -6.94
N TYR A 336 9.06 63.59 -5.86
CA TYR A 336 7.86 64.24 -5.33
C TYR A 336 8.13 65.70 -4.96
N VAL A 337 7.11 66.54 -5.09
CA VAL A 337 7.12 67.98 -4.83
C VAL A 337 6.40 68.29 -3.49
N PRO A 338 7.12 68.74 -2.44
CA PRO A 338 6.54 69.22 -1.18
C PRO A 338 5.46 70.29 -1.40
N GLY A 339 4.38 70.23 -0.60
CA GLY A 339 3.21 71.07 -0.70
C GLY A 339 2.26 70.72 -1.87
N THR A 340 2.67 69.83 -2.78
CA THR A 340 1.85 69.35 -3.91
C THR A 340 1.56 67.86 -3.80
N ASP A 341 2.61 67.03 -3.75
CA ASP A 341 2.48 65.57 -3.66
C ASP A 341 2.29 65.08 -2.22
N PHE A 342 2.99 65.71 -1.27
CA PHE A 342 2.94 65.43 0.17
C PHE A 342 3.10 66.73 0.95
N ASN A 343 2.56 66.78 2.16
CA ASN A 343 2.48 67.99 2.99
C ASN A 343 2.97 67.80 4.44
N SER A 344 3.54 66.63 4.74
CA SER A 344 3.94 66.20 6.08
C SER A 344 4.77 64.92 6.01
N ALA A 345 5.50 64.59 7.07
CA ALA A 345 6.21 63.31 7.18
C ALA A 345 5.29 62.09 7.06
N SER A 346 4.06 62.16 7.61
CA SER A 346 3.06 61.09 7.47
C SER A 346 2.59 60.89 6.02
N THR A 347 2.34 61.97 5.27
CA THR A 347 1.94 61.83 3.85
C THR A 347 3.11 61.42 2.95
N ALA A 348 4.35 61.76 3.32
CA ALA A 348 5.55 61.20 2.68
C ALA A 348 5.67 59.69 2.91
N ASP A 349 5.28 59.18 4.09
CA ASP A 349 5.23 57.74 4.35
C ASP A 349 4.24 57.03 3.43
N THR A 350 3.09 57.66 3.12
CA THR A 350 2.15 57.13 2.12
C THR A 350 2.84 56.95 0.75
N LYS A 351 3.66 57.94 0.32
CA LYS A 351 4.42 57.87 -0.93
C LYS A 351 5.53 56.80 -0.92
N CYS A 352 6.15 56.54 0.24
CA CYS A 352 7.05 55.40 0.41
C CYS A 352 6.30 54.05 0.26
N ASN A 353 5.11 53.93 0.84
CA ASN A 353 4.33 52.69 0.78
C ASN A 353 3.61 52.48 -0.57
N SER A 354 3.46 53.52 -1.40
CA SER A 354 2.93 53.44 -2.76
C SER A 354 4.01 53.50 -3.86
N ALA A 355 5.30 53.47 -3.51
CA ALA A 355 6.38 53.60 -4.49
C ALA A 355 6.46 52.36 -5.41
N PRO A 356 6.58 52.51 -6.74
CA PRO A 356 6.62 51.37 -7.67
C PRO A 356 7.77 50.38 -7.43
N ASN A 357 8.85 50.82 -6.78
CA ASN A 357 10.02 50.03 -6.43
C ASN A 357 10.13 49.72 -4.92
N LYS A 358 9.03 49.81 -4.17
CA LYS A 358 8.96 49.38 -2.77
C LYS A 358 9.29 47.88 -2.65
N PRO A 359 10.16 47.46 -1.73
CA PRO A 359 10.40 46.03 -1.49
C PRO A 359 9.14 45.29 -1.02
N ILE A 360 9.08 43.99 -1.32
CA ILE A 360 7.97 43.10 -0.93
C ILE A 360 7.92 42.95 0.59
N GLY A 361 6.71 43.04 1.17
CA GLY A 361 6.52 43.06 2.62
C GLY A 361 6.83 44.43 3.26
N GLY A 362 6.68 44.54 4.58
CA GLY A 362 7.06 45.72 5.36
C GLY A 362 6.21 46.98 5.17
N THR A 363 6.27 47.86 6.18
CA THR A 363 5.79 49.25 6.10
C THR A 363 6.97 50.20 6.20
N TYR A 364 6.94 51.30 5.43
CA TYR A 364 8.08 52.21 5.26
C TYR A 364 7.74 53.63 5.68
N LYS A 365 8.73 54.37 6.19
CA LYS A 365 8.62 55.81 6.46
C LYS A 365 9.74 56.60 5.78
N ALA A 366 9.45 57.83 5.38
CA ALA A 366 10.42 58.72 4.76
C ALA A 366 11.43 59.27 5.78
N LEU A 367 12.72 59.18 5.47
CA LEU A 367 13.82 59.79 6.24
C LEU A 367 13.86 61.30 5.97
N ILE A 368 12.91 62.02 6.55
CA ILE A 368 12.78 63.48 6.50
C ILE A 368 12.51 64.04 7.90
N SER A 369 12.65 65.35 8.11
CA SER A 369 12.33 66.01 9.38
C SER A 369 11.23 67.08 9.28
N ASP A 370 10.30 67.05 10.22
CA ASP A 370 9.30 68.08 10.47
C ASP A 370 8.94 68.14 11.97
N LEU A 371 7.91 68.93 12.33
CA LEU A 371 7.42 69.07 13.71
C LEU A 371 7.00 67.76 14.39
N THR A 372 6.76 66.69 13.62
CA THR A 372 6.38 65.35 14.10
C THR A 372 7.50 64.33 13.95
N ARG A 373 8.59 64.68 13.25
CA ARG A 373 9.72 63.80 12.94
C ARG A 373 11.05 64.50 13.21
N VAL A 374 11.61 64.22 14.39
CA VAL A 374 12.86 64.79 14.91
C VAL A 374 13.84 63.65 15.19
N ALA A 375 15.06 63.75 14.65
CA ALA A 375 16.12 62.76 14.84
C ALA A 375 17.04 63.09 16.02
N SER A 376 17.25 64.37 16.28
CA SER A 376 18.15 64.89 17.31
C SER A 376 17.82 66.35 17.62
N LEU A 377 17.93 66.77 18.88
CA LEU A 377 17.87 68.18 19.29
C LEU A 377 19.27 68.79 19.31
N SER A 378 20.26 68.01 19.75
CA SER A 378 21.67 68.37 19.82
C SER A 378 22.47 67.70 18.68
N PRO A 379 23.54 68.32 18.15
CA PRO A 379 24.36 67.75 17.08
C PRO A 379 24.85 66.31 17.36
N ASN A 380 24.50 65.37 16.47
CA ASN A 380 24.85 63.95 16.48
C ASN A 380 24.48 63.15 17.74
N ALA A 381 23.64 63.69 18.64
CA ALA A 381 23.33 63.06 19.92
C ALA A 381 22.25 61.97 19.83
N GLY A 382 21.22 62.17 19.00
CA GLY A 382 20.01 61.33 18.95
C GLY A 382 19.04 61.61 20.11
N ASP A 383 19.13 62.78 20.73
CA ASP A 383 18.30 63.21 21.87
C ASP A 383 16.96 63.81 21.40
N GLY A 384 15.91 63.68 22.24
CA GLY A 384 14.60 64.27 21.96
C GLY A 384 13.85 63.69 20.74
N GLN A 385 14.21 62.47 20.31
CA GLN A 385 13.60 61.82 19.15
C GLN A 385 12.08 61.75 19.25
N THR A 386 11.42 62.24 18.19
CA THR A 386 9.95 62.24 18.06
C THR A 386 9.62 61.69 16.68
N GLY A 387 8.73 60.68 16.59
CA GLY A 387 8.31 60.08 15.32
C GLY A 387 9.44 59.53 14.43
N TRP A 388 10.62 59.28 15.00
CA TRP A 388 11.84 58.93 14.28
C TRP A 388 11.75 57.58 13.56
N VAL A 389 12.42 57.48 12.40
CA VAL A 389 12.23 56.38 11.45
C VAL A 389 13.25 55.26 11.58
N LEU A 390 14.46 55.56 12.06
CA LEU A 390 15.50 54.57 12.32
C LEU A 390 15.32 53.97 13.72
N LYS A 391 15.88 52.77 13.92
CA LYS A 391 15.87 52.04 15.19
C LYS A 391 17.29 51.97 15.78
N PRO A 392 17.45 51.87 17.11
CA PRO A 392 18.75 51.62 17.75
C PRO A 392 19.43 50.34 17.27
N ASN A 393 20.77 50.35 17.18
CA ASN A 393 21.61 49.16 16.96
C ASN A 393 21.16 48.25 15.79
N THR A 394 20.61 48.84 14.74
CA THR A 394 19.93 48.12 13.65
C THR A 394 20.73 48.25 12.36
N THR A 395 21.07 47.12 11.76
CA THR A 395 21.67 47.07 10.42
C THR A 395 20.58 47.19 9.37
N TYR A 396 20.69 48.21 8.51
CA TYR A 396 19.79 48.41 7.39
C TYR A 396 20.39 47.84 6.11
N TYR A 397 19.55 47.23 5.29
CA TYR A 397 19.92 46.57 4.04
C TYR A 397 19.31 47.28 2.83
N LYS A 398 19.90 47.14 1.63
CA LYS A 398 19.27 47.61 0.39
C LYS A 398 17.97 46.83 0.13
N ALA A 399 17.23 47.24 -0.91
CA ALA A 399 16.01 46.56 -1.35
C ALA A 399 16.21 45.05 -1.66
N ASP A 400 17.44 44.60 -1.92
CA ASP A 400 17.82 43.20 -2.11
C ASP A 400 17.77 42.34 -0.82
N GLY A 401 17.70 42.94 0.38
CA GLY A 401 17.67 42.23 1.66
C GLY A 401 19.00 41.55 2.05
N VAL A 402 20.09 41.76 1.30
CA VAL A 402 21.38 41.08 1.46
C VAL A 402 22.53 42.09 1.62
N THR A 403 22.52 43.18 0.84
CA THR A 403 23.57 44.18 0.84
C THR A 403 23.37 45.15 2.01
N ALA A 404 24.18 45.02 3.06
CA ALA A 404 24.15 45.93 4.21
C ALA A 404 24.55 47.35 3.79
N VAL A 405 23.71 48.33 4.12
CA VAL A 405 23.97 49.77 3.92
C VAL A 405 24.86 50.30 5.04
N GLY A 406 24.45 50.05 6.29
CA GLY A 406 25.13 50.47 7.51
C GLY A 406 24.33 50.09 8.75
N THR A 407 24.93 50.29 9.92
CA THR A 407 24.33 49.98 11.23
C THR A 407 24.20 51.27 12.04
N THR A 408 23.03 51.50 12.61
CA THR A 408 22.80 52.63 13.53
C THR A 408 23.45 52.41 14.88
N ASN A 409 23.79 53.50 15.57
CA ASN A 409 24.23 53.45 16.96
C ASN A 409 23.05 53.18 17.93
N ALA A 410 23.34 53.13 19.23
CA ALA A 410 22.34 52.97 20.29
C ALA A 410 21.28 54.09 20.32
N ASN A 411 21.55 55.23 19.69
CA ASN A 411 20.66 56.38 19.61
C ASN A 411 19.97 56.48 18.23
N ALA A 412 19.91 55.37 17.48
CA ALA A 412 19.22 55.27 16.20
C ALA A 412 19.73 56.23 15.09
N LEU A 413 20.99 56.65 15.13
CA LEU A 413 21.63 57.47 14.10
C LEU A 413 22.71 56.67 13.35
N PHE A 414 22.90 56.91 12.06
CA PHE A 414 24.12 56.45 11.38
C PHE A 414 25.25 57.45 11.66
N ILE A 415 26.35 56.95 12.23
CA ILE A 415 27.53 57.76 12.59
C ILE A 415 28.83 57.23 11.99
N THR A 416 28.76 56.13 11.24
CA THR A 416 29.87 55.49 10.53
C THR A 416 29.66 55.57 9.02
N ASN A 417 30.74 55.41 8.25
CA ASN A 417 30.67 55.43 6.80
C ASN A 417 29.96 54.18 6.25
N PHE A 418 29.23 54.39 5.15
CA PHE A 418 28.48 53.37 4.43
C PHE A 418 29.31 52.75 3.29
N ILE A 419 28.81 51.64 2.73
CA ILE A 419 29.24 51.17 1.42
C ILE A 419 28.97 52.23 0.33
N THR A 420 29.87 52.36 -0.64
CA THR A 420 29.77 53.34 -1.73
C THR A 420 29.61 52.69 -3.10
N PRO A 421 28.66 53.15 -3.94
CA PRO A 421 27.49 53.95 -3.60
C PRO A 421 26.42 53.12 -2.85
N ILE A 422 25.61 53.78 -2.01
CA ILE A 422 24.42 53.14 -1.43
C ILE A 422 23.34 53.04 -2.53
N PHE A 423 23.03 54.15 -3.19
CA PHE A 423 22.14 54.23 -4.34
C PHE A 423 22.72 55.18 -5.40
N THR A 424 22.82 54.74 -6.64
CA THR A 424 23.29 55.56 -7.77
C THR A 424 22.26 56.63 -8.13
N ASN A 425 22.74 57.80 -8.61
CA ASN A 425 21.92 58.93 -9.04
C ASN A 425 20.84 59.38 -8.03
N SER A 426 21.15 59.28 -6.73
CA SER A 426 20.16 59.53 -5.68
C SER A 426 20.19 60.97 -5.16
N LYS A 427 19.05 61.64 -5.25
CA LYS A 427 18.81 62.94 -4.61
C LYS A 427 17.40 62.96 -4.04
N TYR A 428 17.30 63.07 -2.72
CA TYR A 428 16.05 62.95 -1.98
C TYR A 428 15.94 64.02 -0.90
N TRP A 429 14.70 64.36 -0.54
CA TRP A 429 14.42 65.29 0.55
C TRP A 429 14.86 64.76 1.91
N THR A 430 15.31 65.66 2.78
CA THR A 430 15.69 65.34 4.18
C THR A 430 15.21 66.41 5.17
N GLY A 431 15.42 67.70 4.87
CA GLY A 431 15.09 68.80 5.79
C GLY A 431 15.92 68.82 7.09
N MET A 432 17.08 68.17 7.07
CA MET A 432 17.99 68.01 8.22
C MET A 432 19.34 68.67 7.96
N ASN A 433 20.04 69.02 9.02
CA ASN A 433 21.45 69.37 9.01
C ASN A 433 22.30 68.10 8.88
N VAL A 434 23.58 68.26 8.54
CA VAL A 434 24.58 67.17 8.44
C VAL A 434 24.87 66.46 9.78
N ASP A 435 24.33 66.96 10.89
CA ASP A 435 24.51 66.49 12.26
C ASP A 435 23.23 65.90 12.88
N TRP A 436 22.25 65.50 12.05
CA TRP A 436 20.94 64.98 12.45
C TRP A 436 20.00 65.98 13.16
N THR A 437 20.39 67.25 13.36
CA THR A 437 19.44 68.26 13.87
C THR A 437 18.46 68.72 12.78
N GLN A 438 17.28 69.19 13.18
CA GLN A 438 16.31 69.76 12.24
C GLN A 438 16.84 71.09 11.67
N LYS A 439 16.80 71.25 10.33
CA LYS A 439 17.30 72.48 9.69
C LYS A 439 16.22 73.55 9.62
N ALA A 440 16.24 74.46 10.59
CA ALA A 440 15.31 75.58 10.67
C ALA A 440 15.21 76.35 9.34
N GLY A 441 13.98 76.57 8.86
CA GLY A 441 13.71 77.27 7.59
C GLY A 441 14.07 76.50 6.30
N SER A 442 14.69 75.32 6.37
CA SER A 442 15.09 74.51 5.21
C SER A 442 14.45 73.12 5.20
N ASN A 443 13.16 73.04 5.50
CA ASN A 443 12.36 71.81 5.41
C ASN A 443 11.02 72.04 4.67
N CYS A 444 11.04 72.88 3.63
CA CYS A 444 9.88 73.21 2.80
C CYS A 444 8.67 73.79 3.58
N SER A 445 8.93 74.61 4.60
CA SER A 445 7.92 75.05 5.58
C SER A 445 7.17 73.87 6.21
N ASN A 446 7.91 72.91 6.79
CA ASN A 446 7.39 71.60 7.23
C ASN A 446 6.64 70.85 6.12
N TRP A 447 7.25 70.79 4.93
CA TRP A 447 6.75 70.12 3.73
C TRP A 447 5.46 70.70 3.13
N THR A 448 4.96 71.85 3.61
CA THR A 448 3.71 72.46 3.13
C THR A 448 3.86 73.41 1.94
N SER A 449 5.07 73.88 1.62
CA SER A 449 5.28 74.96 0.63
C SER A 449 6.26 74.59 -0.50
N PRO A 450 5.82 74.59 -1.78
CA PRO A 450 6.71 74.36 -2.93
C PRO A 450 7.62 75.56 -3.26
N THR A 451 7.32 76.78 -2.77
CA THR A 451 8.10 77.99 -3.08
C THR A 451 9.27 78.23 -2.13
N SER A 452 9.32 77.48 -1.02
CA SER A 452 10.40 77.54 -0.04
C SER A 452 11.59 76.65 -0.42
N THR A 453 12.55 76.43 0.50
CA THR A 453 13.73 75.59 0.25
C THR A 453 13.86 74.44 1.25
N SER A 454 14.60 73.40 0.87
CA SER A 454 15.03 72.35 1.79
C SER A 454 16.37 71.72 1.40
N SER A 455 17.01 71.07 2.37
CA SER A 455 18.16 70.20 2.15
C SER A 455 17.77 68.90 1.47
N CYS A 456 18.72 68.38 0.67
CA CYS A 456 18.63 67.05 0.07
C CYS A 456 19.87 66.21 0.43
N GLY A 457 19.63 64.93 0.70
CA GLY A 457 20.67 63.92 0.83
C GLY A 457 21.19 63.41 -0.52
N ASN A 458 22.35 62.76 -0.47
CA ASN A 458 23.02 62.11 -1.58
C ASN A 458 23.53 60.73 -1.14
N ALA A 459 22.77 59.68 -1.45
CA ALA A 459 23.14 58.31 -1.11
C ALA A 459 24.06 57.65 -2.16
N SER A 460 24.53 58.40 -3.16
CA SER A 460 25.68 57.96 -3.98
C SER A 460 27.02 58.15 -3.24
N LEU A 461 27.02 58.90 -2.14
CA LEU A 461 28.17 59.09 -1.26
C LEU A 461 28.05 58.25 0.03
N GLY A 462 29.19 58.00 0.67
CA GLY A 462 29.34 57.02 1.75
C GLY A 462 29.40 57.58 3.16
N THR A 463 28.96 58.82 3.40
CA THR A 463 29.08 59.46 4.71
C THR A 463 27.71 59.84 5.28
N PRO A 464 27.51 59.77 6.60
CA PRO A 464 26.28 60.25 7.24
C PRO A 464 25.93 61.71 6.90
N ALA A 465 26.94 62.59 6.87
CA ALA A 465 26.76 63.98 6.47
C ALA A 465 26.15 64.10 5.06
N ALA A 466 26.68 63.35 4.09
CA ALA A 466 26.18 63.40 2.72
C ALA A 466 24.78 62.76 2.56
N LEU A 467 24.43 61.79 3.42
CA LEU A 467 23.07 61.22 3.49
C LEU A 467 22.03 62.27 3.92
N LEU A 468 22.44 63.32 4.63
CA LEU A 468 21.54 64.33 5.20
C LEU A 468 21.51 65.62 4.39
N ASP A 469 22.66 66.22 4.07
CA ASP A 469 22.74 67.41 3.22
C ASP A 469 24.05 67.42 2.41
N ASN A 470 23.92 67.29 1.09
CA ASN A 470 25.05 67.39 0.16
C ASN A 470 24.71 68.24 -1.09
N TRP A 471 23.60 68.97 -1.05
CA TRP A 471 23.12 69.76 -2.19
C TRP A 471 22.81 71.21 -1.81
N GLY A 472 22.95 71.58 -0.54
CA GLY A 472 22.59 72.90 -0.04
C GLY A 472 21.08 73.14 -0.09
N SER A 473 20.68 74.41 -0.15
CA SER A 473 19.27 74.79 -0.21
C SER A 473 18.69 74.58 -1.62
N VAL A 474 17.86 73.56 -1.77
CA VAL A 474 17.15 73.23 -3.02
C VAL A 474 15.72 73.78 -2.94
N THR A 475 15.22 74.42 -4.00
CA THR A 475 13.84 74.91 -4.08
C THR A 475 12.83 73.75 -4.10
N CYS A 476 11.80 73.83 -3.25
CA CYS A 476 10.85 72.75 -3.03
C CYS A 476 9.94 72.44 -4.23
N GLY A 477 9.87 73.32 -5.23
CA GLY A 477 9.12 73.12 -6.47
C GLY A 477 9.73 72.09 -7.42
N ALA A 478 10.95 71.62 -7.16
CA ALA A 478 11.59 70.57 -7.94
C ALA A 478 11.28 69.18 -7.35
N ALA A 479 10.81 68.24 -8.16
CA ALA A 479 10.59 66.86 -7.72
C ALA A 479 11.92 66.20 -7.29
N GLN A 480 12.01 65.74 -6.04
CA GLN A 480 13.15 64.95 -5.53
C GLN A 480 12.63 63.65 -4.91
N GLN A 481 13.48 62.62 -4.87
CA GLN A 481 13.09 61.30 -4.36
C GLN A 481 12.82 61.33 -2.84
N LEU A 482 12.37 60.22 -2.28
CA LEU A 482 12.33 59.98 -0.83
C LEU A 482 13.23 58.78 -0.50
N LEU A 483 13.98 58.88 0.60
CA LEU A 483 14.67 57.75 1.20
C LEU A 483 13.71 57.09 2.20
N CYS A 484 13.34 55.84 1.97
CA CYS A 484 12.27 55.14 2.65
C CYS A 484 12.82 53.99 3.51
N VAL A 485 12.48 53.98 4.80
CA VAL A 485 13.03 53.15 5.87
C VAL A 485 11.97 52.19 6.41
N GLU A 486 12.23 50.89 6.36
CA GLU A 486 11.35 49.86 6.94
C GLU A 486 11.26 49.98 8.47
N GLN A 487 10.04 49.82 9.00
CA GLN A 487 9.71 50.08 10.41
C GLN A 487 9.77 48.84 11.29
#